data_AF-A0A4U8Q574-F1
#
_entry.id   AF-A0A4U8Q574-F1
#
_cell.length_a   1.000
_cell.length_b   1.000
_cell.length_c   1.000
_cell.angle_alpha   90.00
_cell.angle_beta   90.00
_cell.angle_gamma   90.00
#
_symmetry.space_group_name_H-M   'P 1'
#
loop_
_entity.id
_entity.type
_entity.pdbx_description
1 polymer ?
#
loop_
_entity_poly.entity_id
_entity_poly.type
_entity_poly.pdbx_seq_one_letter_code
_entity_poly.pdbx_strand_id
1 'polypeptide(L)'
;MDRKIIDYLPDYMKEYREIHSITDAVQLLLKELYDKIYQSLDNNFLADADKEGIARYEKILKIVPTESSLLEARRFKVQSSFLDYSNYTLYSLKQYLDSILGNNGYEVELQSRIYTLVVKIKLSEKYKFDVVMDYPI
;
A
#
# COMPACT_ATOMS: atom_id res chain seq x y z
N MET A 1 -14.98 -6.47 20.76
CA MET A 1 -16.19 -5.72 21.20
C MET A 1 -16.36 -5.93 22.69
N ASP A 2 -16.23 -4.86 23.49
CA ASP A 2 -16.11 -4.98 24.96
C ASP A 2 -17.44 -4.94 25.70
N ARG A 3 -18.53 -4.53 25.04
CA ARG A 3 -19.89 -4.45 25.62
C ARG A 3 -20.82 -5.49 25.03
N LYS A 4 -21.81 -5.95 25.80
CA LYS A 4 -22.84 -6.85 25.30
C LYS A 4 -23.95 -6.06 24.62
N ILE A 5 -24.54 -6.62 23.56
CA ILE A 5 -25.68 -6.00 22.85
C ILE A 5 -26.85 -5.71 23.79
N ILE A 6 -27.11 -6.61 24.74
CA ILE A 6 -28.21 -6.45 25.68
C ILE A 6 -28.09 -5.17 26.51
N ASP A 7 -26.88 -4.68 26.76
CA ASP A 7 -26.64 -3.46 27.53
C ASP A 7 -27.11 -2.19 26.80
N TYR A 8 -27.30 -2.27 25.48
CA TYR A 8 -27.80 -1.18 24.65
C TYR A 8 -29.34 -1.11 24.60
N LEU A 9 -30.03 -2.13 25.10
CA LEU A 9 -31.49 -2.16 25.10
C LEU A 9 -32.07 -1.43 26.34
N PRO A 10 -33.27 -0.87 26.24
CA PRO A 10 -34.02 -0.39 27.40
C PRO A 10 -34.27 -1.50 28.42
N ASP A 11 -34.31 -1.16 29.71
CA ASP A 11 -34.40 -2.17 30.79
C ASP A 11 -35.65 -3.06 30.70
N TYR A 12 -36.79 -2.50 30.29
CA TYR A 12 -38.03 -3.28 30.12
C TYR A 12 -37.91 -4.38 29.05
N MET A 13 -37.03 -4.23 28.05
CA MET A 13 -36.80 -5.26 27.04
C MET A 13 -35.93 -6.40 27.55
N LYS A 14 -35.10 -6.14 28.57
CA LYS A 14 -34.18 -7.14 29.14
C LYS A 14 -34.90 -8.20 29.96
N GLU A 15 -36.15 -7.99 30.34
CA GLU A 15 -36.92 -8.95 31.14
C GLU A 15 -37.35 -10.19 30.34
N TYR A 16 -37.38 -10.09 29.00
CA TYR A 16 -37.86 -11.17 28.13
C TYR A 16 -36.74 -12.17 27.81
N ARG A 17 -36.98 -13.45 28.07
CA ARG A 17 -36.05 -14.54 27.76
C ARG A 17 -35.72 -14.61 26.28
N GLU A 18 -36.67 -14.32 25.41
CA GLU A 18 -36.50 -14.27 23.96
C GLU A 18 -35.45 -13.23 23.56
N ILE A 19 -35.47 -12.06 24.21
CA ILE A 19 -34.52 -10.98 23.95
C ILE A 19 -33.11 -11.39 24.36
N HIS A 20 -32.94 -12.07 25.50
CA HIS A 20 -31.65 -12.65 25.88
C HIS A 20 -31.11 -13.60 24.79
N SER A 21 -31.91 -14.58 24.37
CA SER A 21 -31.50 -15.54 23.34
C SER A 21 -31.14 -14.87 22.00
N ILE A 22 -31.93 -13.88 21.57
CA ILE A 22 -31.66 -13.14 20.33
C ILE A 22 -30.36 -12.33 20.47
N THR A 23 -30.21 -11.56 21.53
CA THR A 23 -29.03 -10.71 21.73
C THR A 23 -27.74 -11.52 21.87
N ASP A 24 -27.78 -12.70 22.49
CA ASP A 24 -26.62 -13.60 22.57
C ASP A 24 -26.22 -14.15 21.19
N ALA A 25 -27.19 -14.56 20.36
CA ALA A 25 -26.92 -15.02 19.00
C ALA A 25 -26.35 -13.89 18.13
N VAL A 26 -26.93 -12.68 18.21
CA VAL A 26 -26.43 -11.51 17.48
C VAL A 26 -25.04 -11.10 17.99
N GLN A 27 -24.76 -11.27 19.28
CA GLN A 27 -23.46 -10.94 19.88
C GLN A 27 -22.33 -11.78 19.28
N LEU A 28 -22.57 -13.07 19.07
CA LEU A 28 -21.62 -13.96 18.42
C LEU A 28 -21.34 -13.49 16.99
N LEU A 29 -22.39 -13.28 16.19
CA LEU A 29 -22.28 -12.83 14.80
C LEU A 29 -21.55 -11.49 14.68
N LEU A 30 -21.91 -10.52 15.53
CA LEU A 30 -21.26 -9.22 15.53
C LEU A 30 -19.79 -9.33 15.93
N LYS A 31 -19.44 -10.18 16.90
CA LYS A 31 -18.05 -10.38 17.29
C LYS A 31 -17.21 -10.87 16.10
N GLU A 32 -17.68 -11.89 15.39
CA GLU A 32 -16.99 -12.40 14.19
C GLU A 32 -16.85 -11.34 13.10
N LEU A 33 -17.90 -10.53 12.89
CA LEU A 33 -17.86 -9.44 11.92
C LEU A 33 -16.85 -8.36 12.33
N TYR A 34 -16.84 -7.97 13.61
CA TYR A 34 -15.88 -7.01 14.15
C TYR A 34 -14.46 -7.51 14.00
N ASP A 35 -14.18 -8.78 14.34
CA ASP A 35 -12.84 -9.36 14.22
C ASP A 35 -12.36 -9.33 12.75
N LYS A 36 -13.24 -9.63 11.79
CA LYS A 36 -12.94 -9.51 10.35
C LYS A 36 -12.70 -8.06 9.91
N ILE A 37 -13.45 -7.11 10.44
CA ILE A 37 -13.26 -5.68 10.13
C ILE A 37 -11.89 -5.23 10.66
N TYR A 38 -11.54 -5.57 11.90
CA TYR A 38 -10.23 -5.23 12.46
C TYR A 38 -9.10 -5.90 11.69
N GLN A 39 -9.22 -7.19 11.36
CA GLN A 39 -8.25 -7.86 10.50
C GLN A 39 -8.10 -7.16 9.13
N SER A 40 -9.21 -6.72 8.53
CA SER A 40 -9.17 -5.93 7.29
C SER A 40 -8.49 -4.58 7.48
N LEU A 41 -8.71 -3.90 8.61
CA LEU A 41 -8.04 -2.65 8.95
C LEU A 41 -6.54 -2.84 9.15
N ASP A 42 -6.13 -3.85 9.93
CA ASP A 42 -4.74 -4.22 10.14
C ASP A 42 -4.05 -4.55 8.81
N ASN A 43 -4.77 -5.22 7.91
CA ASN A 43 -4.30 -5.51 6.55
C ASN A 43 -4.11 -4.28 5.65
N ASN A 44 -4.53 -3.08 6.06
CA ASN A 44 -4.16 -1.84 5.35
C ASN A 44 -2.78 -1.31 5.75
N PHE A 45 -2.18 -1.83 6.82
CA PHE A 45 -0.85 -1.43 7.28
C PHE A 45 0.16 -2.55 7.00
N LEU A 46 1.19 -2.25 6.21
CA LEU A 46 2.19 -3.24 5.78
C LEU A 46 2.96 -3.91 6.94
N ALA A 47 3.00 -3.27 8.11
CA ALA A 47 3.63 -3.82 9.31
C ALA A 47 2.79 -4.96 9.92
N ASP A 48 1.47 -4.79 9.93
CA ASP A 48 0.54 -5.67 10.63
C ASP A 48 -0.19 -6.63 9.68
N ALA A 49 -0.11 -6.40 8.37
CA ALA A 49 -0.81 -7.17 7.35
C ALA A 49 -0.49 -8.67 7.40
N ASP A 50 -1.54 -9.48 7.48
CA ASP A 50 -1.47 -10.93 7.47
C ASP A 50 -1.11 -11.49 6.07
N LYS A 51 -1.18 -12.81 5.92
CA LYS A 51 -0.86 -13.48 4.65
C LYS A 51 -1.77 -13.05 3.50
N GLU A 52 -3.05 -12.79 3.75
CA GLU A 52 -3.99 -12.35 2.72
C GLU A 52 -3.77 -10.87 2.37
N GLY A 53 -3.54 -10.02 3.37
CA GLY A 53 -3.19 -8.63 3.19
C GLY A 53 -1.93 -8.48 2.32
N ILE A 54 -0.86 -9.19 2.67
CA ILE A 54 0.40 -9.16 1.91
C ILE A 54 0.23 -9.73 0.49
N ALA A 55 -0.55 -10.80 0.30
CA ALA A 55 -0.83 -11.32 -1.04
C ALA A 55 -1.55 -10.28 -1.93
N ARG A 56 -2.41 -9.43 -1.37
CA ARG A 56 -3.04 -8.32 -2.11
C ARG A 56 -2.00 -7.28 -2.54
N TYR A 57 -1.11 -6.87 -1.64
CA TYR A 57 -0.04 -5.93 -1.99
C TYR A 57 0.92 -6.49 -3.04
N GLU A 58 1.31 -7.76 -2.92
CA GLU A 58 2.13 -8.43 -3.92
C GLU A 58 1.48 -8.41 -5.30
N LYS A 59 0.16 -8.63 -5.38
CA LYS A 59 -0.59 -8.51 -6.62
C LYS A 59 -0.60 -7.08 -7.18
N ILE A 60 -0.75 -6.07 -6.32
CA ILE A 60 -0.72 -4.65 -6.71
C ILE A 60 0.66 -4.27 -7.25
N LEU A 61 1.72 -4.69 -6.56
CA LEU A 61 3.11 -4.39 -6.92
C LEU A 61 3.71 -5.36 -7.95
N LYS A 62 2.91 -6.32 -8.45
CA LYS A 62 3.34 -7.38 -9.39
C LYS A 62 4.55 -8.18 -8.88
N ILE A 63 4.67 -8.35 -7.57
CA ILE A 63 5.71 -9.15 -6.93
C ILE A 63 5.25 -10.60 -6.90
N VAL A 64 6.07 -11.51 -7.43
CA VAL A 64 5.81 -12.96 -7.32
C VAL A 64 6.35 -13.46 -5.98
N PRO A 65 5.50 -14.02 -5.09
CA PRO A 65 5.94 -14.59 -3.83
C PRO A 65 6.74 -15.88 -4.08
N THR A 66 7.81 -16.07 -3.32
CA THR A 66 8.53 -17.35 -3.29
C THR A 66 7.84 -18.26 -2.26
N GLU A 67 7.40 -19.45 -2.65
CA GLU A 67 6.55 -20.33 -1.81
C GLU A 67 7.14 -20.67 -0.42
N SER A 68 8.47 -20.65 -0.28
CA SER A 68 9.17 -20.95 0.99
C SER A 68 9.44 -19.71 1.86
N SER A 69 9.03 -18.52 1.43
CA SER A 69 9.37 -17.28 2.14
C SER A 69 8.52 -17.08 3.40
N LEU A 70 9.20 -16.76 4.50
CA LEU A 70 8.57 -16.39 5.77
C LEU A 70 7.72 -15.11 5.61
N LEU A 71 6.60 -14.99 6.33
CA LEU A 71 5.69 -13.83 6.22
C LEU A 71 6.42 -12.50 6.41
N GLU A 72 7.33 -12.42 7.39
CA GLU A 72 8.15 -11.23 7.66
C GLU A 72 9.04 -10.84 6.46
N ALA A 73 9.62 -11.83 5.78
CA ALA A 73 10.44 -11.57 4.60
C ALA A 73 9.59 -11.00 3.44
N ARG A 74 8.35 -11.48 3.30
CA ARG A 74 7.39 -10.96 2.31
C ARG A 74 6.96 -9.54 2.66
N ARG A 75 6.63 -9.26 3.93
CA ARG A 75 6.33 -7.90 4.44
C ARG A 75 7.47 -6.93 4.12
N PHE A 76 8.71 -7.29 4.46
CA PHE A 76 9.88 -6.46 4.19
C PHE A 76 10.09 -6.16 2.70
N LYS A 77 9.92 -7.18 1.84
CA LYS A 77 10.04 -7.01 0.39
C LYS A 77 8.98 -6.06 -0.16
N VAL A 78 7.72 -6.24 0.24
CA VAL A 78 6.61 -5.36 -0.14
C VAL A 78 6.85 -3.93 0.35
N GLN A 79 7.27 -3.75 1.60
CA GLN A 79 7.61 -2.44 2.16
C GLN A 79 8.72 -1.74 1.37
N SER A 80 9.80 -2.46 1.06
CA SER A 80 10.91 -1.93 0.28
C SER A 80 10.46 -1.48 -1.11
N SER A 81 9.72 -2.33 -1.82
CA SER A 81 9.19 -1.99 -3.16
C SER A 81 8.16 -0.86 -3.11
N PHE A 82 7.35 -0.77 -2.05
CA PHE A 82 6.39 0.32 -1.88
C PHE A 82 7.10 1.66 -1.63
N LEU A 83 8.22 1.67 -0.91
CA LEU A 83 9.05 2.85 -0.71
C LEU A 83 9.87 3.23 -1.96
N ASP A 84 10.24 2.26 -2.81
CA ASP A 84 10.95 2.54 -4.07
C ASP A 84 10.13 3.40 -5.04
N TYR A 85 8.79 3.31 -4.99
CA TYR A 85 7.88 4.23 -5.70
C TYR A 85 7.94 5.69 -5.17
N SER A 86 8.75 6.02 -4.17
CA SER A 86 8.89 7.40 -3.66
C SER A 86 10.00 8.21 -4.33
N ASN A 87 10.78 7.65 -5.25
CA ASN A 87 11.93 8.33 -5.85
C ASN A 87 11.58 9.22 -7.06
N TYR A 88 10.41 9.87 -7.05
CA TYR A 88 9.97 10.79 -8.11
C TYR A 88 10.28 12.26 -7.76
N THR A 89 11.40 12.50 -7.10
CA THR A 89 11.88 13.87 -6.85
C THR A 89 12.78 14.32 -8.00
N LEU A 90 12.84 15.62 -8.26
CA LEU A 90 13.82 16.18 -9.20
C LEU A 90 15.26 15.78 -8.87
N TYR A 91 15.55 15.56 -7.59
CA TYR A 91 16.84 15.09 -7.13
C TYR A 91 17.12 13.67 -7.60
N SER A 92 16.18 12.74 -7.37
CA SER A 92 16.29 11.34 -7.81
C SER A 92 16.35 11.23 -9.34
N LEU A 93 15.58 12.05 -10.06
CA LEU A 93 15.63 12.11 -11.53
C LEU A 93 17.00 12.59 -12.01
N LYS A 94 17.58 13.62 -11.40
CA LYS A 94 18.92 14.10 -11.74
C LYS A 94 19.99 13.04 -11.50
N GLN A 95 19.95 12.35 -10.36
CA GLN A 95 20.87 11.24 -10.09
C GLN A 95 20.77 10.12 -11.12
N TYR A 96 19.54 9.78 -11.54
CA TYR A 96 19.32 8.80 -12.59
C TYR A 96 19.90 9.25 -13.95
N LEU A 97 19.62 10.50 -14.34
CA LEU A 97 20.14 11.09 -15.58
C LEU A 97 21.68 11.20 -15.57
N ASP A 98 22.27 11.60 -14.43
CA ASP A 98 23.73 11.64 -14.24
C ASP A 98 24.36 10.24 -14.44
N SER A 99 23.69 9.17 -13.98
CA SER A 99 24.20 7.80 -14.09
C SER A 99 24.27 7.27 -15.53
N ILE A 100 23.40 7.75 -16.43
CA ILE A 100 23.29 7.26 -17.81
C ILE A 100 23.99 8.19 -18.81
N LEU A 101 23.86 9.51 -18.60
CA LEU A 101 24.29 10.55 -19.55
C LEU A 101 25.54 11.31 -19.08
N GLY A 102 25.90 11.23 -17.79
CA GLY A 102 26.95 12.03 -17.17
C GLY A 102 26.56 13.48 -16.93
N ASN A 103 27.28 14.17 -16.04
CA ASN A 103 26.96 15.53 -15.54
C ASN A 103 26.72 16.63 -16.60
N ASN A 104 27.15 16.44 -17.86
CA ASN A 104 26.99 17.43 -18.94
C ASN A 104 26.11 16.92 -20.10
N GLY A 105 25.40 15.80 -19.92
CA GLY A 105 24.62 15.14 -20.96
C GLY A 105 23.16 15.59 -21.05
N TYR A 106 22.65 16.41 -20.13
CA TYR A 106 21.24 16.81 -20.09
C TYR A 106 21.01 18.18 -19.44
N GLU A 107 19.86 18.77 -19.73
CA GLU A 107 19.31 19.94 -19.02
C GLU A 107 17.90 19.60 -18.53
N VAL A 108 17.58 19.96 -17.29
CA VAL A 108 16.25 19.80 -16.70
C VAL A 108 15.71 21.17 -16.33
N GLU A 109 14.55 21.52 -16.89
CA GLU A 109 13.84 22.78 -16.64
C GLU A 109 12.46 22.48 -16.05
N LEU A 110 12.23 22.92 -14.80
CA LEU A 110 10.92 22.84 -14.15
C LEU A 110 10.15 24.14 -14.42
N GLN A 111 9.11 24.06 -15.24
CA GLN A 111 8.20 25.17 -15.51
C GLN A 111 7.02 25.11 -14.54
N SER A 112 7.26 25.54 -13.28
CA SER A 112 6.29 25.40 -12.18
C SER A 112 4.94 26.08 -12.44
N ARG A 113 4.89 27.13 -13.28
CA ARG A 113 3.65 27.85 -13.61
C ARG A 113 2.67 27.05 -14.47
N ILE A 114 3.18 26.11 -15.26
CA ILE A 114 2.36 25.27 -16.16
C ILE A 114 2.44 23.78 -15.81
N TYR A 115 3.04 23.44 -14.66
CA TYR A 115 3.21 22.07 -14.19
C TYR A 115 3.93 21.15 -15.20
N THR A 116 4.85 21.70 -15.98
CA THR A 116 5.60 20.97 -17.01
C THR A 116 7.06 20.81 -16.60
N LEU A 117 7.56 19.58 -16.72
CA LEU A 117 8.98 19.28 -16.61
C LEU A 117 9.55 19.04 -18.01
N VAL A 118 10.55 19.83 -18.41
CA VAL A 118 11.22 19.69 -19.70
C VAL A 118 12.61 19.11 -19.46
N VAL A 119 12.88 17.94 -20.04
CA VAL A 119 14.20 17.30 -20.01
C VAL A 119 14.78 17.33 -21.42
N LYS A 120 15.88 18.05 -21.61
CA LYS A 120 16.62 18.10 -22.86
C LYS A 120 17.83 17.19 -22.73
N ILE A 121 17.97 16.23 -23.64
CA ILE A 121 19.06 15.25 -23.61
C ILE A 121 19.97 15.52 -24.80
N LYS A 122 21.28 15.55 -24.56
CA LYS A 122 22.28 15.64 -25.62
C LYS A 122 22.48 14.25 -26.21
N LEU A 123 21.72 13.92 -27.25
CA LEU A 123 21.78 12.61 -27.90
C LEU A 123 23.17 12.37 -28.50
N SER A 124 23.92 11.47 -27.88
CA SER A 124 25.20 10.98 -28.39
C SER A 124 25.02 9.60 -29.06
N GLU A 125 24.14 8.76 -28.49
CA GLU A 125 23.88 7.39 -28.92
C GLU A 125 22.38 7.07 -28.74
N LYS A 126 21.74 6.52 -29.77
CA LYS A 126 20.27 6.34 -29.83
C LYS A 126 19.71 5.45 -28.71
N TYR A 127 20.44 4.40 -28.31
CA TYR A 127 19.98 3.48 -27.26
C TYR A 127 19.86 4.15 -25.88
N LYS A 128 20.63 5.22 -25.61
CA LYS A 128 20.52 5.97 -24.35
C LYS A 128 19.20 6.73 -24.23
N PHE A 129 18.58 7.07 -25.37
CA PHE A 129 17.25 7.68 -25.38
C PHE A 129 16.19 6.66 -24.94
N ASP A 130 16.25 5.44 -25.49
CA ASP A 130 15.29 4.38 -25.17
C ASP A 130 15.33 4.05 -23.66
N VAL A 131 16.53 3.95 -23.08
CA VAL A 131 16.72 3.72 -21.63
C VAL A 131 16.12 4.84 -20.77
N VAL A 132 16.25 6.12 -21.18
CA VAL A 132 15.68 7.24 -20.42
C VAL A 132 14.15 7.28 -20.54
N MET A 133 13.60 6.86 -21.69
CA MET A 133 12.14 6.77 -21.88
C MET A 133 11.52 5.62 -21.08
N ASP A 134 12.29 4.57 -20.77
CA ASP A 134 11.88 3.46 -19.91
C ASP A 134 11.94 3.80 -18.41
N TYR A 135 12.35 5.02 -18.04
CA TYR A 135 12.30 5.48 -16.66
C TYR A 135 10.85 5.43 -16.17
N PRO A 136 10.55 4.72 -15.07
CA PRO A 136 9.20 4.70 -14.52
C PRO A 136 8.86 6.14 -14.11
N ILE A 137 7.83 6.72 -14.73
CA ILE A 137 7.23 8.00 -14.35
C ILE A 137 6.02 7.72 -13.46
#